data_AF-A0A7C9NTF8-F1
#
_entry.id   AF-A0A7C9NTF8-F1
#
_cell.length_a   1.000
_cell.length_b   1.000
_cell.length_c   1.000
_cell.angle_alpha   90.00
_cell.angle_beta   90.00
_cell.angle_gamma   90.00
#
_symmetry.space_group_name_H-M   'P 1'
#
loop_
_entity.id
_entity.type
_entity.pdbx_description
1 polymer ?
#
loop_
_entity_poly.entity_id
_entity_poly.type
_entity_poly.pdbx_seq_one_letter_code
_entity_poly.pdbx_strand_id
1 'polypeptide(L)'
;MLTRTFTAVIYKEGDIYVAECPEVGTVSQGYTIEEAIANLKEATELYLEECLSKEGASTGLYIKEFVLRKSSKPIISTFDTAINV
;
A
#
# COMPACT_ATOMS: atom_id res chain seq x y z
N MET A 1 -20.93 0.70 -0.83
CA MET A 1 -19.51 0.41 -0.54
C MET A 1 -19.21 -1.04 -0.84
N LEU A 2 -18.26 -1.28 -1.72
CA LEU A 2 -17.71 -2.62 -1.92
C LEU A 2 -16.43 -2.74 -1.10
N THR A 3 -16.37 -3.70 -0.19
CA THR A 3 -15.15 -4.02 0.56
C THR A 3 -14.31 -4.97 -0.27
N ARG A 4 -13.05 -4.61 -0.53
CA ARG A 4 -12.07 -5.50 -1.14
C ARG A 4 -10.92 -5.74 -0.17
N THR A 5 -10.49 -6.99 -0.10
CA THR A 5 -9.34 -7.42 0.70
C THR A 5 -8.10 -7.39 -0.19
N PHE A 6 -7.04 -6.77 0.32
CA PHE A 6 -5.74 -6.64 -0.33
C PHE A 6 -4.65 -7.29 0.53
N THR A 7 -3.55 -7.67 -0.09
CA THR A 7 -2.37 -8.20 0.60
C THR A 7 -1.48 -7.07 1.06
N ALA A 8 -0.98 -7.16 2.30
CA ALA A 8 0.11 -6.32 2.79
C ALA A 8 1.34 -7.20 3.01
N VAL A 9 2.41 -6.94 2.28
CA VAL A 9 3.72 -7.52 2.51
C VAL A 9 4.52 -6.53 3.36
N ILE A 10 4.93 -6.95 4.55
CA ILE A 10 5.57 -6.08 5.54
C ILE A 10 6.97 -6.60 5.81
N TYR A 11 7.94 -5.70 5.81
CA TYR A 11 9.31 -6.02 6.19
C TYR A 11 9.95 -4.87 6.95
N LYS A 12 10.90 -5.20 7.82
CA LYS A 12 11.66 -4.19 8.56
C LYS A 12 12.84 -3.73 7.71
N GLU A 13 12.98 -2.42 7.54
CA GLU A 13 14.11 -1.80 6.86
C GLU A 13 14.75 -0.78 7.81
N GLY A 14 15.92 -1.12 8.36
CA GLY A 14 16.55 -0.32 9.41
C GLY A 14 15.68 -0.24 10.67
N ASP A 15 15.31 0.98 11.05
CA ASP A 15 14.50 1.28 12.26
C ASP A 15 13.00 1.40 11.98
N ILE A 16 12.56 1.25 10.72
CA ILE A 16 11.16 1.39 10.30
C ILE A 16 10.60 0.09 9.72
N TYR A 17 9.29 -0.04 9.74
CA TYR A 17 8.54 -1.05 8.99
C TYR A 17 8.04 -0.46 7.69
N VAL A 18 8.24 -1.21 6.60
CA VAL A 18 7.72 -0.90 5.27
C VAL A 18 6.60 -1.89 4.98
N ALA A 19 5.46 -1.40 4.51
CA ALA A 19 4.32 -2.20 4.10
C ALA A 19 3.99 -1.89 2.63
N GLU A 20 3.86 -2.93 1.81
CA GLU A 20 3.54 -2.81 0.38
C GLU A 20 2.29 -3.64 0.02
N CYS A 21 1.50 -3.12 -0.92
CA CYS A 21 0.37 -3.82 -1.51
C CYS A 21 0.72 -4.21 -2.95
N PRO A 22 1.10 -5.47 -3.21
CA PRO A 22 1.55 -5.90 -4.54
C PRO A 22 0.46 -5.83 -5.61
N GLU A 23 -0.82 -5.93 -5.23
CA GLU A 23 -1.94 -5.87 -6.18
C GLU A 23 -2.16 -4.47 -6.76
N VAL A 24 -1.89 -3.43 -5.96
CA VAL A 24 -2.11 -2.03 -6.34
C VAL A 24 -0.79 -1.33 -6.68
N GLY A 25 0.33 -1.81 -6.14
CA GLY A 25 1.64 -1.16 -6.26
C GLY A 25 1.82 0.01 -5.30
N THR A 26 1.00 0.11 -4.25
CA THR A 26 1.14 1.11 -3.19
C THR A 26 2.11 0.64 -2.12
N VAL A 27 2.83 1.60 -1.53
CA VAL A 27 3.78 1.34 -0.45
C VAL A 27 3.64 2.43 0.60
N SER A 28 3.84 2.05 1.85
CA SER A 28 3.90 2.96 2.97
C SER A 28 4.87 2.47 4.04
N GLN A 29 5.08 3.30 5.05
CA GLN A 29 6.04 3.03 6.13
C GLN A 29 5.53 3.55 7.48
N GLY A 30 6.03 2.96 8.56
CA GLY A 30 5.72 3.35 9.93
C GLY A 30 6.80 2.87 10.90
N TYR A 31 6.82 3.41 12.12
CA TYR A 31 7.71 2.94 13.19
C TYR A 31 7.20 1.64 13.82
N THR A 32 5.92 1.33 13.65
CA THR A 32 5.32 0.03 14.01
C THR A 32 4.67 -0.65 12.81
N ILE A 33 4.37 -1.94 12.95
CA ILE A 33 3.68 -2.72 11.91
C ILE A 33 2.28 -2.15 11.70
N GLU A 34 1.58 -1.83 12.78
CA GLU A 34 0.21 -1.31 12.74
C GLU A 34 0.17 0.05 12.03
N GLU A 35 1.14 0.92 12.31
CA GLU A 35 1.27 2.22 11.65
C GLU A 35 1.55 2.07 10.16
N ALA A 36 2.48 1.17 9.78
CA ALA A 36 2.81 0.92 8.38
C ALA A 36 1.58 0.39 7.60
N ILE A 37 0.80 -0.51 8.20
CA ILE A 37 -0.44 -1.03 7.60
C ILE A 37 -1.52 0.06 7.50
N ALA A 38 -1.71 0.87 8.55
CA ALA A 38 -2.69 1.95 8.54
C ALA A 38 -2.37 2.96 7.43
N ASN A 39 -1.11 3.38 7.32
CA ASN A 39 -0.67 4.30 6.29
C ASN A 39 -0.76 3.66 4.88
N LEU A 40 -0.51 2.34 4.74
CA LEU A 40 -0.68 1.62 3.48
C LEU A 40 -2.15 1.58 3.04
N LYS A 41 -3.06 1.35 3.99
CA LYS A 41 -4.50 1.34 3.73
C LYS A 41 -4.97 2.69 3.20
N GLU A 42 -4.59 3.79 3.86
CA GLU A 42 -4.93 5.15 3.41
C GLU A 42 -4.35 5.46 2.02
N ALA A 43 -3.08 5.13 1.78
CA ALA A 43 -2.46 5.32 0.46
C ALA A 43 -3.16 4.52 -0.64
N THR A 44 -3.63 3.31 -0.32
CA THR A 44 -4.36 2.43 -1.24
C THR A 44 -5.76 2.97 -1.52
N GLU A 45 -6.46 3.44 -0.49
CA GLU A 45 -7.77 4.08 -0.62
C GLU A 45 -7.69 5.31 -1.52
N LEU A 46 -6.74 6.22 -1.25
CA LEU A 46 -6.52 7.41 -2.08
C LEU A 46 -6.18 7.06 -3.53
N TYR A 47 -5.31 6.09 -3.76
CA TYR A 47 -4.96 5.66 -5.12
C TYR A 47 -6.17 5.12 -5.89
N LEU A 48 -6.99 4.29 -5.24
CA LEU A 48 -8.19 3.72 -5.86
C LEU A 48 -9.25 4.80 -6.12
N GLU A 49 -9.47 5.71 -5.17
CA GLU A 49 -10.38 6.84 -5.35
C GLU A 49 -9.93 7.75 -6.49
N GLU A 50 -8.64 8.07 -6.60
CA GLU A 50 -8.10 8.87 -7.69
C GLU A 50 -8.22 8.17 -9.05
N CYS A 51 -7.86 6.88 -9.13
CA CYS A 51 -7.95 6.11 -10.37
C CYS A 51 -9.40 5.88 -10.84
N LEU A 52 -10.35 5.74 -9.91
CA LEU A 52 -11.77 5.54 -10.24
C LEU A 52 -12.48 6.87 -10.55
N SER A 53 -12.09 7.96 -9.88
CA SER A 53 -12.69 9.30 -10.08
C SER A 53 -12.19 10.00 -11.35
N LYS A 54 -11.04 9.59 -11.88
CA LYS A 54 -10.48 10.12 -13.12
C LYS A 54 -10.38 9.01 -14.16
N GLU A 55 -11.37 8.94 -15.05
CA GLU A 55 -11.12 8.43 -16.40
C GLU A 55 -10.04 9.31 -17.06
N GLY A 56 -8.76 8.94 -16.89
CA GLY A 56 -7.65 9.45 -17.71
C GLY A 56 -6.93 10.72 -17.25
N ALA A 57 -6.46 10.82 -16.01
CA ALA A 57 -5.53 11.90 -15.64
C ALA A 57 -4.18 11.38 -15.13
N SER A 58 -3.17 11.59 -15.96
CA SER A 58 -1.75 11.59 -15.62
C SER A 58 -1.48 12.57 -14.47
N THR A 59 -1.43 12.07 -13.24
CA THR A 59 -0.88 12.83 -12.12
C THR A 59 0.32 12.06 -11.61
N GLY A 60 1.52 12.58 -11.90
CA GLY A 60 2.78 12.03 -11.46
C GLY A 60 2.89 12.11 -9.95
N LEU A 61 2.37 11.10 -9.26
CA LEU A 61 2.82 10.75 -7.93
C LEU A 61 4.07 9.88 -8.13
N TYR A 62 5.16 10.22 -7.44
CA TYR A 62 6.42 9.50 -7.50
C TYR A 62 6.23 8.06 -7.00
N ILE A 63 5.76 7.16 -7.86
CA ILE A 63 6.05 5.74 -7.77
C ILE A 63 7.54 5.60 -8.03
N LYS A 64 8.35 5.76 -6.97
CA LYS A 64 9.67 5.14 -6.99
C LYS A 64 9.40 3.67 -7.25
N GLU A 65 9.91 3.15 -8.36
CA GLU A 65 10.15 1.71 -8.50
C GLU A 65 11.00 1.30 -7.30
N PHE A 66 10.34 0.90 -6.21
CA PHE A 66 11.02 0.35 -5.07
C PHE A 66 11.26 -1.10 -5.44
N VAL A 67 12.48 -1.35 -5.91
CA VAL A 67 13.00 -2.69 -6.10
C VAL A 67 12.81 -3.42 -4.78
N LEU A 68 11.87 -4.38 -4.75
CA LEU A 68 11.66 -5.37 -3.70
C LEU A 68 13.02 -5.87 -3.19
N ARG A 69 13.56 -5.20 -2.18
CA ARG A 69 14.86 -5.56 -1.64
C ARG A 69 14.59 -6.76 -0.77
N LYS A 70 15.09 -7.91 -1.24
CA LYS A 70 14.88 -9.25 -0.70
C LYS A 70 15.24 -9.32 0.79
N SER A 71 14.34 -8.88 1.66
CA SER A 71 14.41 -9.21 3.08
C SER A 71 14.07 -10.69 3.21
N SER A 72 14.90 -11.44 3.95
CA SER A 72 14.84 -12.91 3.98
C SER A 72 13.52 -13.49 4.49
N LYS A 73 12.65 -12.71 5.17
CA LYS A 73 11.34 -13.14 5.69
C LYS A 73 10.37 -11.96 5.83
N PRO A 74 9.57 -11.62 4.81
CA PRO A 74 8.47 -10.68 4.99
C PRO A 74 7.34 -11.29 5.81
N ILE A 75 6.61 -10.44 6.53
CA ILE A 75 5.33 -10.76 7.16
C ILE A 75 4.25 -10.51 6.12
N ILE A 76 3.44 -11.52 5.84
CA ILE A 76 2.30 -11.40 4.91
C ILE A 76 1.04 -11.25 5.76
N SER A 77 0.30 -10.18 5.52
CA SER A 77 -0.99 -9.88 6.14
C SER A 77 -2.00 -9.47 5.06
N THR A 78 -3.24 -9.29 5.46
CA THR A 78 -4.31 -8.78 4.60
C THR A 78 -4.99 -7.57 5.25
N PHE A 79 -5.45 -6.62 4.44
CA PHE A 79 -6.23 -5.48 4.90
C PHE A 79 -7.44 -5.24 4.01
N ASP A 80 -8.51 -4.75 4.61
CA ASP A 80 -9.74 -4.43 3.91
C ASP A 80 -9.82 -2.93 3.61
N THR A 81 -10.15 -2.61 2.36
CA THR A 81 -10.35 -1.25 1.86
C THR A 81 -11.77 -1.13 1.31
N ALA A 82 -12.44 -0.03 1.69
CA ALA A 82 -13.75 0.31 1.16
C ALA A 82 -13.58 1.07 -0.15
N ILE A 83 -14.03 0.49 -1.25
CA ILE A 83 -14.03 1.16 -2.54
C ILE A 83 -15.43 1.74 -2.77
N ASN A 84 -15.52 3.07 -2.81
CA ASN A 84 -16.67 3.78 -3.33
C ASN A 84 -16.56 3.82 -4.85
N VAL A 85 -17.07 2.77 -5.50
CA VAL A 85 -17.44 2.80 -6.92
C VAL A 85 -18.80 3.45 -7.11
#